data_AF-A0A235ABW5-F1
#
_entry.id   AF-A0A235ABW5-F1
#
_cell.length_a   1.000
_cell.length_b   1.000
_cell.length_c   1.000
_cell.angle_alpha   90.00
_cell.angle_beta   90.00
_cell.angle_gamma   90.00
#
_symmetry.space_group_name_H-M   'P 1'
#
loop_
_entity.id
_entity.type
_entity.pdbx_description
1 polymer ?
#
loop_
_entity_poly.entity_id
_entity_poly.type
_entity_poly.pdbx_seq_one_letter_code
_entity_poly.pdbx_strand_id
1 'polypeptide(L)'
;MTLVDGYLAGQTVEELGTEFGIERRTAGAHLHRRGVPMRQRGMSLAQEEEAFALGDRGWSLARIGALLDVSAGTVRNHLSPGRP
;
A
#
# COMPACT_ATOMS: atom_id res chain seq x y z
N MET A 1 -24.58 1.02 6.72
CA MET A 1 -23.32 0.74 5.99
C MET A 1 -22.27 0.30 7.01
N THR A 2 -21.43 -0.69 6.70
CA THR A 2 -20.34 -1.11 7.59
C THR A 2 -19.01 -0.72 6.98
N LEU A 3 -17.95 -0.63 7.79
CA LEU A 3 -16.61 -0.31 7.30
C LEU A 3 -16.14 -1.27 6.18
N VAL A 4 -16.49 -2.57 6.30
CA VAL A 4 -16.20 -3.58 5.28
C VAL A 4 -16.95 -3.30 3.98
N ASP A 5 -18.23 -2.93 4.08
CA ASP A 5 -19.10 -2.65 2.94
C ASP A 5 -18.60 -1.43 2.14
N GLY A 6 -18.21 -0.34 2.84
CA GLY A 6 -17.60 0.82 2.20
C GLY A 6 -16.25 0.51 1.55
N TYR A 7 -15.43 -0.31 2.20
CA TYR A 7 -14.17 -0.78 1.64
C TYR A 7 -14.37 -1.60 0.36
N LEU A 8 -15.34 -2.52 0.35
CA LEU A 8 -15.68 -3.33 -0.81
C LEU A 8 -16.27 -2.48 -1.94
N ALA A 9 -17.07 -1.47 -1.61
CA ALA A 9 -17.64 -0.50 -2.54
C ALA A 9 -16.60 0.40 -3.22
N GLY A 10 -15.35 0.44 -2.75
CA GLY A 10 -14.28 1.23 -3.36
C GLY A 10 -13.58 2.21 -2.43
N GLN A 11 -14.17 2.49 -1.26
CA GLN A 11 -13.63 3.50 -0.35
C GLN A 11 -12.27 3.08 0.22
N THR A 12 -11.44 4.09 0.41
CA THR A 12 -10.12 4.00 1.02
C THR A 12 -10.22 3.85 2.54
N VAL A 13 -9.19 3.27 3.18
CA VAL A 13 -9.09 3.26 4.65
C VAL A 13 -8.99 4.67 5.25
N GLU A 14 -8.62 5.68 4.46
CA GLU A 14 -8.63 7.08 4.86
C GLU A 14 -10.04 7.67 4.82
N GLU A 15 -10.79 7.45 3.73
CA GLU A 15 -12.20 7.86 3.60
C GLU A 15 -13.05 7.17 4.66
N LEU A 16 -12.83 5.88 4.89
CA LEU A 16 -13.47 5.12 5.97
C LEU A 16 -13.05 5.64 7.36
N GLY A 17 -11.79 6.06 7.53
CA GLY A 17 -11.34 6.66 8.78
C GLY A 17 -12.06 7.98 9.07
N THR A 18 -12.22 8.83 8.06
CA THR A 18 -12.96 10.09 8.15
C THR A 18 -14.46 9.87 8.36
N GLU A 19 -15.06 8.93 7.62
CA GLU A 19 -16.51 8.63 7.69
C GLU A 19 -16.91 8.02 9.03
N PHE A 20 -16.11 7.10 9.56
CA PHE A 20 -16.39 6.41 10.82
C PHE A 20 -15.72 7.06 12.04
N GLY A 21 -14.96 8.15 11.85
CA GLY A 21 -14.27 8.87 12.93
C GLY A 21 -13.20 8.02 13.64
N ILE A 22 -12.52 7.13 12.91
CA ILE A 22 -11.51 6.23 13.45
C ILE A 22 -10.17 6.43 12.75
N GLU A 23 -9.08 6.12 13.45
CA GLU A 23 -7.76 6.13 12.84
C GLU A 23 -7.65 5.10 11.71
N ARG A 24 -6.92 5.47 10.65
CA ARG A 24 -6.60 4.58 9.50
C ARG A 24 -6.07 3.21 9.93
N ARG A 25 -5.21 3.18 10.97
CA ARG A 25 -4.66 1.92 11.52
C ARG A 25 -5.76 1.04 12.12
N THR A 26 -6.72 1.65 12.84
CA THR A 26 -7.89 0.97 13.41
C THR A 26 -8.82 0.45 12.32
N ALA A 27 -9.08 1.26 11.27
CA ALA A 27 -9.84 0.83 10.11
C ALA A 27 -9.20 -0.39 9.43
N GLY A 28 -7.89 -0.34 9.19
CA GLY A 28 -7.12 -1.44 8.61
C GLY A 28 -7.13 -2.70 9.49
N ALA A 29 -6.92 -2.56 10.80
CA ALA A 29 -6.99 -3.68 11.73
C ALA A 29 -8.39 -4.32 11.76
N HIS A 30 -9.44 -3.51 11.65
CA HIS A 30 -10.82 -4.01 11.59
C HIS A 30 -11.09 -4.82 10.32
N LEU A 31 -10.62 -4.34 9.16
CA LEU A 31 -10.69 -5.06 7.89
C LEU A 31 -9.92 -6.39 7.93
N HIS A 32 -8.70 -6.35 8.48
CA HIS A 32 -7.84 -7.53 8.60
C HIS A 32 -8.49 -8.59 9.51
N ARG A 33 -9.02 -8.18 10.66
CA ARG A 33 -9.71 -9.08 11.61
C ARG A 33 -10.99 -9.68 11.02
N ARG A 34 -11.61 -9.01 10.05
CA ARG A 34 -12.78 -9.48 9.29
C ARG A 34 -12.40 -10.36 8.09
N GLY A 35 -11.11 -10.63 7.86
CA GLY A 35 -10.63 -11.43 6.73
C GLY A 35 -10.76 -10.73 5.38
N VAL A 36 -10.92 -9.40 5.37
CA VAL A 36 -10.97 -8.64 4.13
C VAL A 36 -9.54 -8.50 3.61
N PRO A 37 -9.20 -9.06 2.44
CA PRO A 37 -7.88 -8.87 1.87
C PRO A 37 -7.69 -7.38 1.63
N MET A 38 -6.67 -6.81 2.26
CA MET A 38 -6.30 -5.43 1.97
C MET A 38 -5.95 -5.35 0.49
N ARG A 39 -6.67 -4.51 -0.26
CA ARG A 39 -6.23 -3.98 -1.54
C ARG A 39 -4.82 -3.45 -1.32
N GLN A 40 -3.82 -4.16 -1.83
CA GLN A 40 -2.44 -3.73 -1.78
C GLN A 40 -2.37 -2.35 -2.44
N ARG A 41 -2.18 -1.30 -1.63
CA ARG A 41 -1.83 0.03 -2.11
C ARG A 41 -0.34 0.18 -1.96
N GLY A 42 0.37 -0.50 -2.84
CA GLY A 42 1.80 -0.63 -2.77
C GLY A 42 2.28 -1.76 -3.64
N MET A 43 3.58 -1.99 -3.56
CA MET A 43 4.22 -3.13 -4.17
C MET A 43 3.89 -4.38 -3.35
N SER A 44 3.62 -5.50 -4.01
CA SER A 44 3.65 -6.81 -3.38
C SER A 44 5.04 -7.08 -2.80
N LEU A 45 5.15 -7.92 -1.77
CA LEU A 45 6.44 -8.39 -1.25
C LEU A 45 7.40 -8.85 -2.37
N ALA A 46 6.88 -9.56 -3.37
CA ALA A 46 7.68 -9.99 -4.52
C ALA A 46 8.18 -8.81 -5.38
N GLN A 47 7.36 -7.76 -5.54
CA GLN A 47 7.74 -6.54 -6.25
C GLN A 47 8.72 -5.70 -5.43
N GLU A 48 8.62 -5.69 -4.10
CA GLU A 48 9.59 -5.04 -3.21
C GLU A 48 10.96 -5.68 -3.30
N GLU A 49 11.04 -7.02 -3.23
CA GLU A 49 12.30 -7.75 -3.39
C GLU A 49 12.91 -7.52 -4.77
N GLU A 50 12.09 -7.55 -5.82
CA GLU A 50 12.54 -7.24 -7.18
C GLU A 50 13.03 -5.79 -7.30
N ALA A 51 12.33 -4.83 -6.71
CA ALA A 51 12.76 -3.44 -6.71
C ALA A 51 14.06 -3.20 -5.94
N PHE A 52 14.29 -3.93 -4.85
CA PHE A 52 15.54 -3.86 -4.10
C PHE A 52 16.70 -4.41 -4.94
N ALA A 53 16.49 -5.56 -5.59
CA ALA A 53 17.46 -6.16 -6.50
C ALA A 53 17.77 -5.25 -7.72
N LEU A 54 16.77 -4.55 -8.26
CA LEU A 54 16.96 -3.61 -9.37
C LEU A 54 17.67 -2.33 -8.90
N GLY A 55 17.33 -1.82 -7.71
CA GLY A 55 17.99 -0.68 -7.09
C GLY A 55 19.47 -0.93 -6.84
N ASP A 56 19.82 -2.11 -6.31
CA ASP A 56 21.20 -2.56 -6.09
C ASP A 56 22.01 -2.62 -7.40
N ARG A 57 21.35 -3.02 -8.51
CA ARG A 57 21.92 -2.99 -9.87
C ARG A 57 22.04 -1.57 -10.47
N GLY A 58 21.73 -0.53 -9.72
CA GLY A 58 21.84 0.88 -10.14
C GLY A 58 20.67 1.39 -10.96
N TRP A 59 19.52 0.73 -10.95
CA TRP A 59 18.35 1.20 -11.67
C TRP A 59 17.70 2.40 -10.96
N SER A 60 17.20 3.37 -11.76
CA SER A 60 16.48 4.51 -11.21
C SER A 60 15.08 4.10 -10.73
N LEU A 61 14.60 4.73 -9.65
CA LEU A 61 13.26 4.48 -9.07
C LEU A 61 12.13 4.64 -10.09
N ALA A 62 12.29 5.56 -11.05
CA ALA A 62 11.34 5.77 -12.15
C ALA A 62 11.29 4.57 -13.10
N ARG A 63 12.44 3.97 -13.40
CA ARG A 63 12.54 2.80 -14.28
C ARG A 63 12.03 1.54 -13.59
N ILE A 64 12.31 1.40 -12.29
CA ILE A 64 11.77 0.32 -11.46
C ILE A 64 10.25 0.42 -11.36
N GLY A 65 9.73 1.64 -11.13
CA GLY A 65 8.29 1.86 -11.06
C GLY A 65 7.58 1.53 -12.37
N ALA A 66 8.13 1.97 -13.50
CA ALA A 66 7.61 1.62 -14.81
C ALA A 66 7.62 0.11 -15.09
N LEU A 67 8.63 -0.62 -14.62
CA LEU A 67 8.73 -2.08 -14.80
C LEU A 67 7.71 -2.84 -13.94
N LEU A 68 7.44 -2.34 -12.74
CA LEU A 68 6.57 -2.98 -11.75
C LEU A 68 5.14 -2.43 -11.77
N ASP A 69 4.80 -1.59 -12.75
CA ASP A 69 3.52 -0.88 -12.88
C ASP A 69 3.12 -0.09 -11.62
N VAL A 70 4.10 0.56 -10.99
CA VAL A 70 3.91 1.39 -9.80
C VAL A 70 4.57 2.75 -9.94
N SER A 71 4.09 3.74 -9.19
CA SER A 71 4.70 5.07 -9.21
C SER A 71 6.13 5.04 -8.64
N ALA A 72 7.02 5.89 -9.16
CA ALA A 72 8.36 6.06 -8.58
C ALA A 72 8.33 6.48 -7.10
N GLY A 73 7.27 7.17 -6.67
CA GLY A 73 7.02 7.52 -5.27
C GLY A 73 6.71 6.29 -4.41
N THR A 74 5.94 5.34 -4.94
CA THR A 74 5.69 4.04 -4.32
C THR A 74 6.98 3.26 -4.13
N VAL A 75 7.84 3.20 -5.16
CA VAL A 75 9.15 2.54 -5.10
C VAL A 75 10.05 3.20 -4.06
N ARG A 76 10.14 4.54 -4.07
CA ARG A 76 10.92 5.28 -3.08
C ARG A 76 10.48 5.00 -1.65
N ASN A 77 9.17 4.96 -1.41
CA ASN A 77 8.61 4.76 -0.08
C ASN A 77 8.91 3.37 0.49
N HIS A 78 9.13 2.35 -0.36
CA HIS A 78 9.53 1.01 0.07
C HIS A 78 11.06 0.82 0.13
N LEU A 79 11.84 1.51 -0.72
CA LEU A 79 13.31 1.37 -0.77
C LEU A 79 14.09 2.34 0.13
N SER A 80 13.47 3.37 0.69
CA SER A 80 14.19 4.29 1.58
C SER A 80 14.39 3.64 2.96
N PRO A 81 15.62 3.56 3.50
CA PRO A 81 15.88 3.11 4.87
C PRO A 81 15.39 4.19 5.83
N GLY A 82 14.10 4.15 6.14
CA GLY A 82 13.51 5.14 7.02
C GLY A 82 12.02 5.28 6.81
N ARG A 83 11.25 4.44 7.48
CA ARG A 83 10.08 4.97 8.17
C ARG A 83 9.83 4.23 9.49
N PRO A 84 9.71 4.94 10.63
CA PRO A 84 9.08 4.44 11.84
C PRO A 84 7.57 4.22 11.69
#